data_AF-A0A4U7FCE6-F1
#
_entry.id   AF-A0A4U7FCE6-F1
#
_cell.length_a   1.000
_cell.length_b   1.000
_cell.length_c   1.000
_cell.angle_alpha   90.00
_cell.angle_beta   90.00
_cell.angle_gamma   90.00
#
_symmetry.space_group_name_H-M   'P 1'
#
loop_
_entity.id
_entity.type
_entity.pdbx_description
1 polymer ?
#
loop_
_entity_poly.entity_id
_entity_poly.type
_entity_poly.pdbx_seq_one_letter_code
_entity_poly.pdbx_strand_id
1 'polypeptide(L)'
;MSEWTDAIVGERMTVDNQFTDRVAASRFSSQEWGLIMTATEFEIEDAADPDDARIVADTSSLPAIMPELENVRSQVAAMGGAAGGDGGSGGGGGGLVDSIKGALGLGGSGGGGGGSDEELDAAERLVQEYADELQAHLEDKGKWERVRLAYQE
;
A
#
# COMPACT_ATOMS: atom_id res chain seq x y z
N MET A 1 -10.77 -21.34 -4.49
CA MET A 1 -11.10 -20.28 -3.53
C MET A 1 -11.71 -20.99 -2.34
N SER A 2 -11.14 -20.81 -1.17
CA SER A 2 -11.60 -21.42 0.08
C SER A 2 -12.98 -20.89 0.46
N GLU A 3 -13.81 -21.69 1.13
CA GLU A 3 -15.21 -21.32 1.46
C GLU A 3 -15.30 -20.01 2.26
N TRP A 4 -14.32 -19.73 3.12
CA TRP A 4 -14.27 -18.47 3.86
C TRP A 4 -14.04 -17.25 2.96
N THR A 5 -13.24 -17.37 1.89
CA THR A 5 -12.98 -16.25 0.97
C THR A 5 -14.29 -15.83 0.32
N ASP A 6 -15.09 -16.80 -0.15
CA ASP A 6 -16.42 -16.58 -0.70
C ASP A 6 -17.37 -15.96 0.34
N ALA A 7 -17.25 -16.36 1.61
CA ALA A 7 -18.04 -15.81 2.71
C ALA A 7 -17.73 -14.33 3.00
N ILE A 8 -16.52 -13.86 2.72
CA ILE A 8 -16.11 -12.47 2.96
C ILE A 8 -16.13 -11.57 1.72
N VAL A 9 -16.24 -12.11 0.48
CA VAL A 9 -16.17 -11.29 -0.75
C VAL A 9 -17.11 -10.07 -0.71
N GLY A 10 -18.36 -10.25 -0.29
CA GLY A 10 -19.33 -9.16 -0.25
C GLY A 10 -18.98 -8.07 0.78
N GLU A 11 -18.47 -8.47 1.93
CA GLU A 11 -18.05 -7.54 2.99
C GLU A 11 -16.76 -6.84 2.62
N ARG A 12 -15.83 -7.56 2.00
CA ARG A 12 -14.59 -7.03 1.45
C ARG A 12 -14.84 -5.90 0.46
N MET A 13 -15.77 -6.07 -0.48
CA MET A 13 -16.16 -5.00 -1.42
C MET A 13 -16.68 -3.76 -0.70
N THR A 14 -17.36 -3.93 0.44
CA THR A 14 -17.88 -2.81 1.25
C THR A 14 -16.75 -2.10 1.98
N VAL A 15 -15.79 -2.84 2.54
CA VAL A 15 -14.60 -2.29 3.20
C VAL A 15 -13.68 -1.61 2.20
N ASP A 16 -13.45 -2.18 1.01
CA ASP A 16 -12.65 -1.58 -0.07
C ASP A 16 -13.11 -0.15 -0.40
N ASN A 17 -14.43 0.05 -0.52
CA ASN A 17 -15.00 1.36 -0.80
C ASN A 17 -14.79 2.35 0.35
N GLN A 18 -14.94 1.90 1.61
CA GLN A 18 -14.74 2.75 2.79
C GLN A 18 -13.26 3.08 3.02
N PHE A 19 -12.38 2.13 2.72
CA PHE A 19 -10.95 2.26 2.93
C PHE A 19 -10.27 3.15 1.88
N THR A 20 -10.98 3.48 0.78
CA THR A 20 -10.48 4.38 -0.28
C THR A 20 -10.04 5.74 0.28
N ASP A 21 -10.78 6.30 1.24
CA ASP A 21 -10.42 7.58 1.88
C ASP A 21 -9.14 7.46 2.70
N ARG A 22 -8.95 6.32 3.39
CA ARG A 22 -7.74 6.04 4.17
C ARG A 22 -6.52 5.83 3.27
N VAL A 23 -6.70 5.16 2.13
CA VAL A 23 -5.66 5.06 1.09
C VAL A 23 -5.30 6.44 0.54
N ALA A 24 -6.29 7.28 0.24
CA ALA A 24 -6.04 8.64 -0.26
C ALA A 24 -5.33 9.55 0.76
N ALA A 25 -5.53 9.31 2.06
CA ALA A 25 -4.79 9.96 3.14
C ALA A 25 -3.43 9.32 3.42
N SER A 26 -3.17 8.13 2.87
CA SER A 26 -1.90 7.42 3.00
C SER A 26 -0.84 7.98 2.05
N ARG A 27 0.34 7.38 2.07
CA ARG A 27 1.42 7.70 1.13
C ARG A 27 1.24 7.07 -0.26
N PHE A 28 0.31 6.13 -0.39
CA PHE A 28 0.09 5.35 -1.61
C PHE A 28 -1.09 5.91 -2.40
N SER A 29 -0.91 5.97 -3.72
CA SER A 29 -1.98 6.20 -4.68
C SER A 29 -2.88 4.97 -4.80
N SER A 30 -4.07 5.14 -5.36
CA SER A 30 -5.00 4.03 -5.62
C SER A 30 -4.42 2.95 -6.54
N GLN A 31 -3.48 3.31 -7.43
CA GLN A 31 -2.82 2.37 -8.34
C GLN A 31 -1.79 1.51 -7.58
N GLU A 32 -0.97 2.16 -6.75
CA GLU A 32 -0.01 1.49 -5.86
C GLU A 32 -0.74 0.57 -4.87
N TRP A 33 -1.86 1.04 -4.29
CA TRP A 33 -2.71 0.24 -3.42
C TRP A 33 -3.26 -1.01 -4.12
N GLY A 34 -3.70 -0.88 -5.38
CA GLY A 34 -4.14 -2.02 -6.17
C GLY A 34 -3.04 -3.08 -6.32
N LEU A 35 -1.80 -2.66 -6.56
CA LEU A 35 -0.66 -3.58 -6.67
C LEU A 35 -0.34 -4.24 -5.32
N ILE A 36 -0.32 -3.48 -4.23
CA ILE A 36 -0.15 -3.99 -2.86
C ILE A 36 -1.20 -5.06 -2.53
N MET A 37 -2.48 -4.77 -2.82
CA MET A 37 -3.58 -5.69 -2.53
C MET A 37 -3.59 -6.95 -3.41
N THR A 38 -2.91 -6.94 -4.56
CA THR A 38 -2.72 -8.15 -5.39
C THR A 38 -1.60 -9.06 -4.87
N ALA A 39 -0.66 -8.50 -4.12
CA ALA A 39 0.44 -9.22 -3.48
C ALA A 39 0.19 -9.50 -1.99
N THR A 40 -1.01 -9.18 -1.51
CA THR A 40 -1.45 -9.47 -0.15
C THR A 40 -2.40 -10.65 -0.16
N GLU A 41 -2.17 -11.59 0.73
CA GLU A 41 -3.13 -12.63 1.08
C GLU A 41 -3.65 -12.38 2.50
N PHE A 42 -4.88 -12.82 2.80
CA PHE A 42 -5.46 -12.69 4.14
C PHE A 42 -5.63 -14.08 4.73
N GLU A 43 -5.41 -14.21 6.03
CA GLU A 43 -5.58 -15.45 6.77
C GLU A 43 -6.25 -15.16 8.12
N ILE A 44 -6.75 -16.21 8.79
CA ILE A 44 -7.24 -16.10 10.17
C ILE A 44 -6.24 -16.79 11.09
N GLU A 45 -5.49 -15.99 11.84
CA GLU A 45 -4.62 -16.48 12.91
C GLU A 45 -5.49 -16.96 14.08
N ASP A 46 -5.05 -18.02 14.76
CA ASP A 46 -5.73 -18.62 15.91
C ASP A 46 -7.22 -18.93 15.68
N ALA A 47 -7.61 -19.33 14.45
CA ALA A 47 -9.01 -19.58 14.09
C ALA A 47 -9.74 -20.59 14.99
N ALA A 48 -9.02 -21.44 15.74
CA ALA A 48 -9.58 -22.39 16.71
C ALA A 48 -9.98 -21.76 18.05
N ASP A 49 -9.45 -20.59 18.38
CA ASP A 49 -9.77 -19.85 19.59
C ASP A 49 -10.66 -18.65 19.24
N PRO A 50 -11.94 -18.61 19.65
CA PRO A 50 -12.82 -17.50 19.34
C PRO A 50 -12.40 -16.18 20.00
N ASP A 51 -11.62 -16.22 21.09
CA ASP A 51 -11.18 -15.03 21.82
C ASP A 51 -9.90 -14.43 21.22
N ASP A 52 -9.03 -15.27 20.64
CA ASP A 52 -7.76 -14.84 20.03
C ASP A 52 -7.79 -14.76 18.49
N ALA A 53 -8.83 -15.31 17.83
CA ALA A 53 -8.91 -15.33 16.38
C ALA A 53 -8.89 -13.93 15.77
N ARG A 54 -8.03 -13.73 14.76
CA ARG A 54 -7.92 -12.44 14.06
C ARG A 54 -7.55 -12.56 12.59
N ILE A 55 -8.01 -11.61 11.77
CA ILE A 55 -7.59 -11.51 10.38
C ILE A 55 -6.19 -10.91 10.33
N VAL A 56 -5.26 -11.63 9.71
CA VAL A 56 -3.88 -11.18 9.48
C VAL A 56 -3.61 -11.04 7.99
N ALA A 57 -2.79 -10.06 7.64
CA ALA A 57 -2.31 -9.88 6.29
C ALA A 57 -0.98 -10.62 6.08
N ASP A 58 -0.97 -11.61 5.20
CA ASP A 58 0.28 -12.16 4.67
C ASP A 58 0.86 -11.20 3.63
N THR A 59 1.96 -10.58 4.02
CA THR A 59 2.69 -9.57 3.25
C THR A 59 4.03 -10.08 2.76
N SER A 60 4.30 -11.39 2.88
CA SER A 60 5.56 -12.02 2.45
C SER A 60 5.91 -11.79 0.99
N SER A 61 4.90 -11.50 0.15
CA SER A 61 5.06 -11.19 -1.28
C SER A 61 5.26 -9.70 -1.57
N LEU A 62 5.03 -8.80 -0.61
CA LEU A 62 5.21 -7.35 -0.80
C LEU A 62 6.63 -6.96 -1.22
N PRO A 63 7.72 -7.51 -0.63
CA PRO A 63 9.08 -7.16 -1.03
C PRO A 63 9.35 -7.38 -2.53
N ALA A 64 8.69 -8.37 -3.15
CA ALA A 64 8.89 -8.71 -4.56
C ALA A 64 8.24 -7.68 -5.51
N ILE A 65 7.21 -6.95 -5.07
CA ILE A 65 6.52 -5.94 -5.88
C ILE A 65 7.02 -4.50 -5.63
N MET A 66 7.84 -4.26 -4.59
CA MET A 66 8.38 -2.94 -4.27
C MET A 66 9.08 -2.23 -5.45
N PRO A 67 9.87 -2.92 -6.29
CA PRO A 67 10.46 -2.28 -7.47
C PRO A 67 9.41 -1.79 -8.48
N GLU A 68 8.29 -2.52 -8.61
CA GLU A 68 7.20 -2.13 -9.52
C GLU A 68 6.36 -0.99 -8.95
N LEU A 69 6.17 -0.93 -7.63
CA LEU A 69 5.60 0.24 -6.93
C LEU A 69 6.40 1.52 -7.25
N GLU A 70 7.72 1.48 -7.11
CA GLU A 70 8.60 2.61 -7.44
C GLU A 70 8.49 3.01 -8.93
N ASN A 71 8.44 2.01 -9.81
CA ASN A 71 8.28 2.22 -11.25
C ASN A 71 6.97 2.96 -11.57
N VAL A 72 5.84 2.53 -11.01
CA VAL A 72 4.54 3.21 -11.18
C VAL A 72 4.62 4.65 -10.69
N ARG A 73 5.18 4.88 -9.50
CA ARG A 73 5.35 6.23 -8.94
C ARG A 73 6.19 7.13 -9.85
N SER A 74 7.29 6.61 -10.38
CA SER A 74 8.19 7.34 -11.26
C SER A 74 7.51 7.74 -12.58
N GLN A 75 6.69 6.86 -13.16
CA GLN A 75 5.94 7.14 -14.39
C GLN A 75 4.90 8.24 -14.16
N VAL A 76 4.16 8.17 -13.06
CA VAL A 76 3.17 9.21 -12.69
C VAL A 76 3.87 10.57 -12.49
N ALA A 77 5.01 10.60 -11.81
CA ALA A 77 5.79 11.82 -11.60
C ALA A 77 6.32 12.40 -12.92
N ALA A 78 6.82 11.55 -13.83
CA ALA A 78 7.29 11.97 -15.15
C ALA A 78 6.16 12.54 -16.02
N MET A 79 4.95 11.98 -15.92
CA MET A 79 3.78 12.46 -16.65
C MET A 79 3.17 13.73 -16.04
N GLY A 80 3.17 13.85 -14.70
CA GLY A 80 2.69 15.03 -13.97
C GLY A 80 3.63 16.24 -14.03
N GLY A 81 4.92 16.01 -14.26
CA GLY A 81 5.92 17.07 -14.47
C GLY A 81 5.87 17.73 -15.86
N ALA A 82 5.14 17.15 -16.82
CA ALA A 82 5.04 17.67 -18.19
C ALA A 82 3.94 18.74 -18.38
N ALA A 83 3.10 19.01 -17.36
CA ALA A 83 2.01 19.99 -17.42
C ALA A 83 2.38 21.38 -16.87
N GLY A 84 3.68 21.69 -16.74
CA GLY A 84 4.17 22.94 -16.17
C GLY A 84 5.30 23.58 -16.97
N GLY A 85 4.99 24.11 -18.16
CA GLY A 85 5.80 25.15 -18.80
C GLY A 85 6.32 24.83 -20.19
N ASP A 86 5.46 24.92 -21.20
CA ASP A 86 5.89 25.39 -22.53
C ASP A 86 4.91 26.47 -22.99
N GLY A 87 5.40 27.71 -23.02
CA GLY A 87 4.60 28.89 -23.31
C GLY A 87 5.40 30.18 -23.20
N GLY A 88 6.22 30.48 -24.22
CA GLY A 88 6.55 31.86 -24.58
C GLY A 88 8.03 32.23 -24.66
N SER A 89 8.54 32.22 -25.89
CA SER A 89 9.81 32.78 -26.37
C SER A 89 10.14 34.20 -25.86
N GLY A 90 11.39 34.41 -25.44
CA GLY A 90 11.97 35.74 -25.23
C GLY A 90 13.45 35.65 -24.86
N GLY A 91 14.33 35.93 -25.81
CA GLY A 91 15.77 35.66 -25.68
C GLY A 91 16.54 36.57 -24.71
N GLY A 92 17.76 36.10 -24.40
CA GLY A 92 18.87 36.95 -23.95
C GLY A 92 19.40 36.64 -22.55
N GLY A 93 20.56 35.98 -22.50
CA GLY A 93 21.58 36.23 -21.47
C GLY A 93 21.69 35.22 -20.31
N GLY A 94 22.86 34.59 -20.21
CA GLY A 94 23.38 34.04 -18.95
C GLY A 94 23.32 32.53 -18.83
N GLY A 95 24.38 31.84 -19.25
CA GLY A 95 24.55 30.41 -19.00
C GLY A 95 24.65 30.10 -17.51
N LEU A 96 23.63 29.42 -16.99
CA LEU A 96 23.56 28.78 -15.66
C LEU A 96 23.42 27.26 -15.83
N VAL A 97 24.29 26.68 -16.66
CA VAL A 97 24.49 25.23 -16.75
C VAL A 97 25.89 24.90 -16.25
N ASP A 98 26.17 25.26 -15.00
CA ASP A 98 27.31 24.69 -14.28
C ASP A 98 26.89 24.41 -12.83
N SER A 99 26.86 23.12 -12.49
CA SER A 99 27.18 22.64 -11.14
C SER A 99 26.17 22.84 -9.99
N ILE A 100 24.85 22.69 -10.21
CA ILE A 100 23.96 22.13 -9.16
C ILE A 100 24.09 20.59 -9.16
N LYS A 101 25.34 20.14 -9.05
CA LYS A 101 25.75 18.78 -8.65
C LYS A 101 26.51 18.82 -7.32
N GLY A 102 26.46 19.93 -6.59
CA GLY A 102 27.40 20.22 -5.50
C GLY A 102 26.84 20.99 -4.31
N ALA A 103 25.59 20.79 -3.94
CA ALA A 103 25.02 21.18 -2.64
C ALA A 103 24.44 19.92 -1.97
N LEU A 104 25.29 19.10 -1.35
CA LEU A 104 25.57 19.13 0.10
C LEU A 104 24.33 18.69 0.91
N GLY A 105 24.27 17.53 1.56
CA GLY A 105 25.27 16.51 1.86
C GLY A 105 24.95 15.83 3.19
N LEU A 106 25.19 14.52 3.30
CA LEU A 106 25.69 13.91 4.53
C LEU A 106 26.44 12.62 4.18
N GLY A 107 27.77 12.73 4.13
CA GLY A 107 28.61 11.61 4.50
C GLY A 107 28.37 11.32 5.98
N GLY A 108 27.97 10.10 6.29
CA GLY A 108 27.76 9.62 7.65
C GLY A 108 27.46 8.13 7.63
N SER A 109 28.53 7.32 7.59
CA SER A 109 28.60 5.95 8.12
C SER A 109 27.27 5.18 8.32
N GLY A 110 26.90 4.31 7.38
CA GLY A 110 26.00 3.16 7.62
C GLY A 110 24.61 3.24 6.97
N GLY A 111 24.25 2.21 6.20
CA GLY A 111 22.86 1.88 5.85
C GLY A 111 22.33 2.44 4.53
N GLY A 112 22.85 1.98 3.39
CA GLY A 112 22.10 2.05 2.14
C GLY A 112 20.98 1.02 2.18
N GLY A 113 19.73 1.46 2.40
CA GLY A 113 18.55 0.58 2.50
C GLY A 113 17.26 1.21 3.03
N GLY A 114 17.26 2.42 3.59
CA GLY A 114 16.08 2.94 4.29
C GLY A 114 14.81 3.12 3.45
N GLY A 115 14.89 3.80 2.29
CA GLY A 115 13.68 4.24 1.59
C GLY A 115 12.74 3.12 1.13
N SER A 116 13.28 1.96 0.74
CA SER A 116 12.49 0.77 0.37
C SER A 116 11.89 0.09 1.60
N ASP A 117 12.63 0.06 2.71
CA ASP A 117 12.22 -0.60 3.94
C ASP A 117 11.12 0.21 4.65
N GLU A 118 11.23 1.54 4.71
CA GLU A 118 10.17 2.38 5.27
C GLU A 118 8.89 2.42 4.41
N GLU A 119 9.03 2.20 3.10
CA GLU A 119 7.90 2.08 2.19
C GLU A 119 7.22 0.71 2.34
N LEU A 120 8.01 -0.37 2.43
CA LEU A 120 7.53 -1.71 2.73
C LEU A 120 6.79 -1.75 4.07
N ASP A 121 7.40 -1.26 5.15
CA ASP A 121 6.76 -1.19 6.47
C ASP A 121 5.45 -0.40 6.45
N ALA A 122 5.37 0.64 5.61
CA ALA A 122 4.15 1.42 5.46
C ALA A 122 3.06 0.67 4.70
N ALA A 123 3.43 -0.11 3.69
CA ALA A 123 2.51 -0.99 2.97
C ALA A 123 1.99 -2.07 3.91
N GLU A 124 2.88 -2.77 4.62
CA GLU A 124 2.53 -3.81 5.60
C GLU A 124 1.55 -3.29 6.66
N ARG A 125 1.85 -2.11 7.24
CA ARG A 125 0.96 -1.46 8.22
C ARG A 125 -0.41 -1.12 7.63
N LEU A 126 -0.47 -0.53 6.44
CA LEU A 126 -1.73 -0.13 5.83
C LEU A 126 -2.61 -1.35 5.48
N VAL A 127 -1.99 -2.45 5.06
CA VAL A 127 -2.69 -3.69 4.79
C VAL A 127 -3.20 -4.35 6.07
N GLN A 128 -2.42 -4.32 7.16
CA GLN A 128 -2.93 -4.81 8.45
C GLN A 128 -4.08 -3.93 8.97
N GLU A 129 -4.00 -2.60 8.83
CA GLU A 129 -5.13 -1.71 9.16
C GLU A 129 -6.39 -2.06 8.36
N TYR A 130 -6.23 -2.45 7.09
CA TYR A 130 -7.34 -2.95 6.27
C TYR A 130 -7.90 -4.27 6.82
N ALA A 131 -7.03 -5.21 7.22
CA ALA A 131 -7.45 -6.48 7.82
C ALA A 131 -8.23 -6.26 9.13
N ASP A 132 -7.77 -5.34 9.98
CA ASP A 132 -8.43 -4.96 11.23
C ASP A 132 -9.80 -4.34 10.97
N GLU A 133 -9.92 -3.45 9.98
CA GLU A 133 -11.19 -2.85 9.56
C GLU A 133 -12.16 -3.92 9.01
N LEU A 134 -11.65 -4.87 8.22
CA LEU A 134 -12.45 -5.98 7.71
C LEU A 134 -12.99 -6.86 8.85
N GLN A 135 -12.15 -7.19 9.84
CA GLN A 135 -12.59 -7.93 11.00
C GLN A 135 -13.66 -7.16 11.79
N ALA A 136 -13.41 -5.89 12.10
CA ALA A 136 -14.36 -5.05 12.82
C ALA A 136 -15.70 -4.94 12.07
N HIS A 137 -15.67 -4.86 10.74
CA HIS A 137 -16.86 -4.88 9.91
C HIS A 137 -17.62 -6.21 10.02
N LEU A 138 -16.91 -7.34 9.98
CA LEU A 138 -17.52 -8.67 10.13
C LEU A 138 -18.12 -8.87 11.52
N GLU A 139 -17.50 -8.33 12.57
CA GLU A 139 -18.02 -8.34 13.94
C GLU A 139 -19.28 -7.47 14.06
N ASP A 140 -19.28 -6.25 13.52
CA ASP A 140 -20.45 -5.35 13.48
C ASP A 140 -21.65 -6.01 12.77
N LYS A 141 -21.39 -6.76 11.69
CA LYS A 141 -22.43 -7.51 10.96
C LYS A 141 -22.83 -8.82 11.63
N GLY A 142 -22.20 -9.22 12.73
CA GLY A 142 -22.43 -10.52 13.37
C GLY A 142 -22.06 -11.70 12.47
N LYS A 143 -21.14 -11.51 11.52
CA LYS A 143 -20.67 -12.51 10.55
C LYS A 143 -19.35 -13.16 10.94
N TRP A 144 -18.59 -12.56 11.86
CA TRP A 144 -17.27 -13.01 12.25
C TRP A 144 -17.21 -14.50 12.62
N GLU A 145 -18.11 -14.96 13.49
CA GLU A 145 -18.13 -16.37 13.93
C GLU A 145 -18.33 -17.34 12.74
N ARG A 146 -19.22 -17.01 11.81
CA ARG A 146 -19.46 -17.81 10.61
C ARG A 146 -18.22 -17.87 9.71
N VAL A 147 -17.56 -16.74 9.53
CA VAL A 147 -16.35 -16.63 8.70
C VAL A 147 -15.21 -17.44 9.31
N ARG A 148 -15.00 -17.32 10.64
CA ARG A 148 -14.00 -18.10 11.38
C ARG A 148 -14.24 -19.60 11.22
N LEU A 149 -15.47 -20.06 11.40
CA LEU A 149 -15.80 -21.48 11.23
C LEU A 149 -15.56 -21.96 9.79
N ALA A 150 -15.98 -21.19 8.79
CA ALA A 150 -15.76 -21.51 7.37
C ALA A 150 -14.28 -21.52 6.96
N TYR A 151 -13.39 -20.89 7.73
CA TYR A 151 -11.93 -20.96 7.51
C TYR A 151 -11.33 -22.29 7.99
N GLN A 152 -11.99 -22.97 8.93
CA GLN A 152 -11.52 -24.23 9.51
C GLN A 152 -11.99 -25.48 8.76
N GLU A 153 -12.96 -25.32 7.84
CA GLU A 153 -13.53 -26.39 7.00
C GLU A 153 -12.74 -26.62 5.72
#